data_AF-A0A087UQ04-F1
#
_entry.id   AF-A0A087UQ04-F1
#
_cell.length_a   1.000
_cell.length_b   1.000
_cell.length_c   1.000
_cell.angle_alpha   90.00
_cell.angle_beta   90.00
_cell.angle_gamma   90.00
#
_symmetry.space_group_name_H-M   'P 1'
#
loop_
_entity.id
_entity.type
_entity.pdbx_description
1 polymer ?
#
loop_
_entity_poly.entity_id
_entity_poly.type
_entity_poly.pdbx_seq_one_letter_code
_entity_poly.pdbx_strand_id
1 'polypeptide(L)'
;MTNLFKQLGMKNTYIDDNDVLIYHRSRNYIKAKNGYLINAPYVNNSYKLAGGGFLSTVGDLLHFGNAMLYSLQFKMTTQKVSQSHFIETSACNESTGDKNTDSLNDRMSRKKQILPGYLNSKTVEAMWSPIADYKESKYGMGWAVFPGSQDCQYCEENKYCVYHSGGAIGASSILLILPKECHNEFSGVPKGIVVSILTNLQSINLYKTALTIANIFEHQQLTMHNNQ
;
A
#
# COMPACT_ATOMS: atom_id res chain seq x y z
N MET A 1 -2.87 -10.40 15.14
CA MET A 1 -2.56 -9.22 14.28
C MET A 1 -1.29 -9.40 13.44
N THR A 2 -0.27 -10.12 13.94
CA THR A 2 0.99 -10.43 13.22
C THR A 2 0.82 -11.18 11.88
N ASN A 3 -0.31 -11.88 11.69
CA ASN A 3 -0.58 -12.60 10.44
C ASN A 3 -0.73 -11.65 9.24
N LEU A 4 -1.32 -10.46 9.43
CA LEU A 4 -1.48 -9.45 8.37
C LEU A 4 -0.12 -9.02 7.81
N PHE A 5 0.78 -8.58 8.69
CA PHE A 5 2.11 -8.11 8.27
C PHE A 5 2.91 -9.22 7.60
N LYS A 6 2.83 -10.44 8.11
CA LYS A 6 3.49 -11.61 7.51
C LYS A 6 2.96 -11.90 6.11
N GLN A 7 1.64 -11.87 5.92
CA GLN A 7 1.00 -12.11 4.62
C GLN A 7 1.34 -11.03 3.58
N LEU A 8 1.44 -9.77 4.01
CA LEU A 8 1.81 -8.65 3.14
C LEU A 8 3.32 -8.48 2.95
N GLY A 9 4.15 -9.30 3.60
CA GLY A 9 5.61 -9.21 3.52
C GLY A 9 6.22 -8.04 4.29
N MET A 10 5.47 -7.42 5.21
CA MET A 10 5.90 -6.32 6.07
C MET A 10 6.70 -6.85 7.27
N LYS A 11 7.93 -7.29 7.00
CA LYS A 11 8.78 -8.03 7.97
C LYS A 11 9.35 -7.16 9.09
N ASN A 12 9.34 -5.85 8.92
CA ASN A 12 9.88 -4.86 9.85
C ASN A 12 8.77 -3.95 10.42
N THR A 13 7.56 -4.48 10.50
CA THR A 13 6.40 -3.81 11.07
C THR A 13 6.00 -4.50 12.35
N TYR A 14 5.93 -3.72 13.43
CA TYR A 14 5.75 -4.22 14.78
C TYR A 14 4.70 -3.41 15.52
N ILE A 15 4.16 -4.01 16.57
CA ILE A 15 3.48 -3.27 17.62
C ILE A 15 4.55 -2.56 18.45
N ASP A 16 4.32 -1.30 18.79
CA ASP A 16 5.21 -0.51 19.66
C ASP A 16 5.10 -1.03 21.09
N ASP A 17 5.93 -2.01 21.43
CA ASP A 17 6.09 -2.51 22.79
C ASP A 17 7.30 -1.85 23.47
N ASN A 18 7.11 -1.37 24.69
CA ASN A 18 8.15 -0.70 25.46
C ASN A 18 9.03 -1.68 26.24
N ASP A 19 8.50 -2.87 26.56
CA ASP A 19 9.26 -3.88 27.31
C ASP A 19 10.24 -4.64 26.40
N VAL A 20 9.95 -4.68 25.10
CA VAL A 20 10.75 -5.39 24.10
C VAL A 20 11.76 -4.45 23.45
N LEU A 21 13.01 -4.88 23.36
CA LEU A 21 14.03 -4.14 22.62
C LEU A 21 13.78 -4.26 21.11
N ILE A 22 13.37 -3.15 20.49
CA ILE A 22 13.18 -3.03 19.05
C ILE A 22 14.44 -2.43 18.42
N TYR A 23 15.21 -3.27 17.73
CA TYR A 23 16.41 -2.84 17.03
C TYR A 23 16.09 -1.85 15.90
N HIS A 24 17.00 -0.91 15.65
CA HIS A 24 16.88 0.14 14.63
C HIS A 24 15.67 1.08 14.80
N ARG A 25 15.04 1.12 15.98
CA ARG A 25 14.04 2.14 16.32
C ARG A 25 14.67 3.53 16.33
N SER A 26 14.10 4.46 15.57
CA SER A 26 14.59 5.84 15.52
C SER A 26 14.41 6.55 16.86
N ARG A 27 15.36 7.43 17.21
CA ARG A 27 15.12 8.45 18.25
C ARG A 27 14.23 9.53 17.69
N ASN A 28 13.27 9.97 18.50
CA ASN A 28 12.23 10.93 18.13
C ASN A 28 12.53 12.29 18.74
N TYR A 29 12.16 13.36 18.04
CA TYR A 29 12.53 14.72 18.40
C TYR A 29 11.39 15.73 18.29
N ILE A 30 11.48 16.79 19.10
CA ILE A 30 10.56 17.92 19.09
C ILE A 30 11.36 19.20 18.87
N LYS A 31 10.79 20.16 18.16
CA LYS A 31 11.32 21.53 18.08
C LYS A 31 10.86 22.31 19.32
N ALA A 32 11.80 22.78 20.11
CA ALA A 32 11.53 23.69 21.22
C ALA A 32 11.08 25.07 20.69
N LYS A 33 10.50 25.91 21.56
CA LYS A 33 10.00 27.25 21.20
C LYS A 33 11.09 28.16 20.60
N ASN A 34 12.33 27.94 21.00
CA ASN A 34 13.52 28.64 20.51
C ASN A 34 14.11 28.02 19.22
N GLY A 35 13.43 27.04 18.61
CA GLY A 35 13.82 26.41 17.34
C GLY A 35 14.81 25.24 17.47
N TYR A 36 15.39 25.01 18.65
CA TYR A 36 16.35 23.93 18.87
C TYR A 36 15.66 22.55 18.88
N LEU A 37 16.40 21.54 18.42
CA LEU A 37 15.95 20.15 18.46
C LEU A 37 16.20 19.58 19.86
N ILE A 38 15.16 19.05 20.49
CA ILE A 38 15.23 18.35 21.78
C ILE A 38 14.68 16.93 21.64
N ASN A 39 15.13 16.02 22.50
CA ASN A 39 14.57 14.67 22.55
C ASN A 39 13.08 14.74 22.89
N ALA A 40 12.29 13.91 22.20
CA ALA A 40 10.89 13.76 22.53
C ALA A 40 10.74 13.08 23.92
N PRO A 41 9.71 13.46 24.71
CA PRO A 41 9.45 12.80 25.98
C PRO A 41 9.07 11.34 25.73
N TYR A 42 9.31 10.51 26.74
CA TYR A 42 8.93 9.11 26.71
C TYR A 42 7.41 8.95 26.66
N VAL A 43 6.94 8.02 25.84
CA VAL A 43 5.52 7.72 25.66
C VAL A 43 5.35 6.21 25.53
N ASN A 44 4.44 5.67 26.34
CA ASN A 44 4.05 4.28 26.21
C ASN A 44 2.88 4.17 25.20
N ASN A 45 3.14 3.55 24.04
CA ASN A 45 2.14 3.26 23.02
C ASN A 45 1.68 1.79 22.99
N SER A 46 2.16 0.93 23.89
CA SER A 46 1.86 -0.51 23.91
C SER A 46 0.36 -0.81 23.99
N TYR A 47 -0.42 0.11 24.55
CA TYR A 47 -1.88 -0.01 24.71
C TYR A 47 -2.68 0.83 23.71
N LYS A 48 -2.02 1.57 22.81
CA LYS A 48 -2.65 2.50 21.84
C LYS A 48 -2.52 2.02 20.40
N LEU A 49 -2.74 0.72 20.16
CA LEU A 49 -2.54 0.09 18.85
C LEU A 49 -3.23 0.86 17.71
N ALA A 50 -4.53 1.16 17.86
CA ALA A 50 -5.32 1.84 16.84
C ALA A 50 -4.98 3.34 16.66
N GLY A 51 -4.29 3.96 17.61
CA GLY A 51 -4.03 5.41 17.64
C GLY A 51 -2.57 5.81 17.44
N GLY A 52 -1.69 4.88 17.09
CA GLY A 52 -0.25 5.14 16.91
C GLY A 52 0.69 4.08 17.46
N GLY A 53 0.19 2.90 17.85
CA GLY A 53 0.99 1.81 18.41
C GLY A 53 1.66 0.91 17.38
N PHE A 54 1.90 1.37 16.15
CA PHE A 54 2.64 0.63 15.14
C PHE A 54 3.94 1.32 14.78
N LEU A 55 5.00 0.53 14.68
CA LEU A 55 6.28 0.92 14.11
C LEU A 55 6.44 0.22 12.77
N SER A 56 6.99 0.91 11.77
CA SER A 56 7.19 0.34 10.45
C SER A 56 8.39 1.00 9.77
N THR A 57 8.70 0.53 8.56
CA THR A 57 9.71 1.11 7.68
C THR A 57 9.06 1.64 6.42
N VAL A 58 9.74 2.54 5.70
CA VAL A 58 9.28 3.03 4.40
C VAL A 58 9.02 1.85 3.45
N GLY A 59 9.92 0.85 3.42
CA GLY A 59 9.78 -0.32 2.57
C GLY A 59 8.52 -1.14 2.86
N ASP A 60 8.21 -1.37 4.14
CA ASP A 60 7.00 -2.10 4.53
C ASP A 60 5.72 -1.31 4.21
N LEU A 61 5.71 0.00 4.44
CA LEU A 61 4.57 0.85 4.09
C LEU A 61 4.32 0.91 2.57
N LEU A 62 5.38 0.83 1.76
CA LEU A 62 5.25 0.68 0.31
C LEU A 62 4.65 -0.67 -0.08
N HIS A 63 4.99 -1.78 0.59
CA HIS A 63 4.31 -3.07 0.37
C HIS A 63 2.82 -2.98 0.67
N PHE A 64 2.46 -2.35 1.79
CA PHE A 64 1.06 -2.13 2.16
C PHE A 64 0.34 -1.26 1.12
N GLY A 65 0.90 -0.12 0.74
CA GLY A 65 0.30 0.77 -0.25
C GLY A 65 0.14 0.11 -1.62
N ASN A 66 1.13 -0.67 -2.06
CA ASN A 66 1.04 -1.45 -3.30
C ASN A 66 -0.05 -2.53 -3.22
N ALA A 67 -0.20 -3.20 -2.08
CA ALA A 67 -1.26 -4.19 -1.88
C ALA A 67 -2.66 -3.56 -1.93
N MET A 68 -2.83 -2.36 -1.35
CA MET A 68 -4.07 -1.60 -1.44
C MET A 68 -4.36 -1.17 -2.89
N LEU A 69 -3.36 -0.61 -3.58
CA LEU A 69 -3.48 -0.19 -4.97
C LEU A 69 -3.80 -1.37 -5.90
N TYR A 70 -3.13 -2.52 -5.71
CA TYR A 70 -3.43 -3.75 -6.43
C TYR A 70 -4.86 -4.21 -6.17
N SER A 71 -5.30 -4.21 -4.91
CA SER A 71 -6.64 -4.66 -4.53
C SER A 71 -7.74 -3.80 -5.16
N LEU A 72 -7.54 -2.47 -5.27
CA LEU A 72 -8.44 -1.56 -6.00
C LEU A 72 -8.49 -1.89 -7.50
N GLN A 73 -7.36 -2.26 -8.10
CA GLN A 73 -7.28 -2.46 -9.55
C GLN A 73 -7.60 -3.88 -9.98
N PHE A 74 -7.55 -4.82 -9.05
CA PHE A 74 -7.99 -6.18 -9.23
C PHE A 74 -9.52 -6.21 -9.30
N LYS A 75 -10.06 -5.71 -10.40
CA LYS A 75 -11.44 -5.99 -10.79
C LYS A 75 -11.46 -7.47 -11.13
N MET A 76 -12.33 -8.23 -10.47
CA MET A 76 -12.66 -9.58 -10.89
C MET A 76 -13.14 -9.46 -12.34
N THR A 77 -12.23 -9.63 -13.30
CA THR A 77 -12.62 -10.00 -14.65
C THR A 77 -13.46 -11.24 -14.44
N THR A 78 -14.67 -11.26 -14.98
CA THR A 78 -15.49 -12.45 -15.12
C THR A 78 -14.76 -13.42 -16.06
N GLN A 79 -13.57 -13.88 -15.67
CA GLN A 79 -13.01 -15.11 -16.17
C GLN A 79 -13.97 -16.15 -15.65
N LYS A 80 -14.81 -16.67 -16.55
CA LYS A 80 -15.52 -17.92 -16.34
C LYS A 80 -14.48 -18.92 -15.85
N VAL A 81 -14.44 -19.13 -14.54
CA VAL A 81 -13.78 -20.28 -13.94
C VAL A 81 -14.62 -21.44 -14.42
N SER A 82 -14.25 -22.00 -15.56
CA SER A 82 -14.69 -23.32 -15.96
C SER A 82 -14.29 -24.25 -14.82
N GLN A 83 -15.27 -24.61 -14.00
CA GLN A 83 -15.13 -25.67 -13.02
C GLN A 83 -14.56 -26.88 -13.74
N SER A 84 -13.28 -27.15 -13.53
CA SER A 84 -12.69 -28.45 -13.80
C SER A 84 -12.21 -29.00 -12.46
N HIS A 85 -13.12 -29.79 -11.89
CA HIS A 85 -12.87 -30.90 -10.98
C HIS A 85 -11.93 -30.64 -9.79
N PHE A 86 -12.54 -30.40 -8.63
CA PHE A 86 -12.02 -30.99 -7.40
C PHE A 86 -12.11 -32.51 -7.56
N ILE A 87 -10.97 -33.19 -7.70
CA ILE A 87 -10.87 -34.60 -7.33
C ILE A 87 -10.25 -34.62 -5.93
N GLU A 88 -11.10 -34.87 -4.93
CA GLU A 88 -10.70 -35.62 -3.75
C GLU A 88 -10.49 -37.07 -4.15
N THR A 89 -9.37 -37.66 -3.74
CA THR A 89 -9.16 -39.06 -3.29
C THR A 89 -7.65 -39.33 -3.36
N SER A 90 -6.97 -39.41 -2.22
CA SER A 90 -6.74 -40.61 -1.41
C SER A 90 -5.77 -41.63 -2.06
N ALA A 91 -4.59 -41.71 -1.43
CA ALA A 91 -3.84 -42.93 -1.15
C ALA A 91 -3.02 -43.63 -2.27
N CYS A 92 -1.80 -43.99 -1.83
CA CYS A 92 -1.03 -45.20 -2.13
C CYS A 92 0.08 -45.20 -3.21
N ASN A 93 1.27 -45.48 -2.68
CA ASN A 93 2.25 -46.50 -3.11
C ASN A 93 3.23 -46.23 -4.26
N GLU A 94 4.47 -46.56 -3.91
CA GLU A 94 5.63 -46.79 -4.77
C GLU A 94 5.33 -47.84 -5.85
N SER A 95 5.76 -47.55 -7.08
CA SER A 95 6.38 -48.56 -7.95
C SER A 95 7.27 -47.89 -8.99
N THR A 96 8.39 -48.53 -9.23
CA THR A 96 9.48 -48.23 -10.14
C THR A 96 9.09 -48.43 -11.60
N GLY A 97 9.62 -47.57 -12.49
CA GLY A 97 9.50 -47.76 -13.94
C GLY A 97 9.98 -46.57 -14.76
N ASP A 98 11.24 -46.63 -15.20
CA ASP A 98 11.83 -45.80 -16.27
C ASP A 98 10.96 -45.77 -17.53
N LYS A 99 10.74 -44.58 -18.12
CA LYS A 99 11.00 -44.26 -19.55
C LYS A 99 11.12 -42.74 -19.77
N ASN A 100 12.32 -42.33 -20.17
CA ASN A 100 12.61 -41.07 -20.85
C ASN A 100 11.91 -41.02 -22.21
N THR A 101 11.03 -40.04 -22.41
CA THR A 101 10.86 -39.23 -23.64
C THR A 101 9.91 -38.07 -23.32
N ASP A 102 10.21 -36.88 -23.83
CA ASP A 102 9.42 -35.63 -23.74
C ASP A 102 9.75 -34.66 -22.58
N SER A 103 11.01 -34.20 -22.50
CA SER A 103 11.45 -33.20 -21.52
C SER A 103 11.85 -31.82 -22.09
N LEU A 104 11.49 -31.51 -23.34
CA LEU A 104 11.87 -30.22 -23.97
C LEU A 104 10.72 -29.29 -24.39
N ASN A 105 9.47 -29.74 -24.37
CA ASN A 105 8.30 -28.90 -24.72
C ASN A 105 7.41 -28.48 -23.53
N ASP A 106 7.65 -28.98 -22.31
CA ASP A 106 6.81 -28.68 -21.13
C ASP A 106 7.29 -27.45 -20.31
N ARG A 107 8.25 -26.69 -20.84
CA ARG A 107 8.73 -25.42 -20.25
C ARG A 107 8.13 -24.17 -20.89
N MET A 108 7.38 -24.30 -21.98
CA MET A 108 6.72 -23.18 -22.65
C MET A 108 5.25 -23.07 -22.20
N SER A 109 4.95 -21.96 -21.52
CA SER A 109 3.59 -21.46 -21.22
C SER A 109 2.88 -22.01 -19.97
N ARG A 110 3.53 -21.96 -18.81
CA ARG A 110 2.77 -21.67 -17.58
C ARG A 110 2.43 -20.17 -17.60
N LYS A 111 1.30 -19.79 -18.19
CA LYS A 111 0.70 -18.46 -17.92
C LYS A 111 0.59 -18.35 -16.40
N LYS A 112 1.42 -17.49 -15.80
CA LYS A 112 1.43 -17.28 -14.34
C LYS A 112 0.03 -16.83 -13.95
N GLN A 113 -0.70 -17.69 -13.23
CA GLN A 113 -2.05 -17.39 -12.79
C GLN A 113 -1.99 -16.15 -11.90
N ILE A 114 -2.75 -15.11 -12.28
CA ILE A 114 -2.83 -13.88 -11.50
C ILE A 114 -3.69 -14.19 -10.27
N LEU A 115 -3.13 -13.95 -9.08
CA LEU A 115 -3.80 -14.19 -7.81
C LEU A 115 -4.68 -13.00 -7.41
N PRO A 116 -5.74 -13.21 -6.63
CA PRO A 116 -6.60 -12.12 -6.17
C PRO A 116 -5.86 -11.14 -5.26
N GLY A 117 -6.40 -9.92 -5.16
CA GLY A 117 -5.93 -8.92 -4.21
C GLY A 117 -6.15 -9.34 -2.75
N TYR A 118 -5.41 -8.73 -1.84
CA TYR A 118 -5.57 -9.00 -0.40
C TYR A 118 -6.95 -8.55 0.10
N LEU A 119 -7.46 -7.45 -0.45
CA LEU A 119 -8.84 -6.98 -0.25
C LEU A 119 -9.62 -7.06 -1.56
N ASN A 120 -10.95 -7.15 -1.46
CA ASN A 120 -11.82 -6.97 -2.61
C ASN A 120 -11.80 -5.50 -3.06
N SER A 121 -11.81 -5.25 -4.38
CA SER A 121 -11.88 -3.88 -4.94
C SER A 121 -12.99 -3.04 -4.32
N LYS A 122 -14.20 -3.60 -4.22
CA LYS A 122 -15.36 -2.94 -3.59
C LYS A 122 -15.12 -2.54 -2.14
N THR A 123 -14.33 -3.33 -1.40
CA THR A 123 -13.97 -3.01 -0.01
C THR A 123 -13.01 -1.83 0.04
N VAL A 124 -12.01 -1.78 -0.85
CA VAL A 124 -11.09 -0.64 -0.95
C VAL A 124 -11.84 0.63 -1.37
N GLU A 125 -12.72 0.53 -2.36
CA GLU A 125 -13.59 1.63 -2.79
C GLU A 125 -14.44 2.16 -1.63
N ALA A 126 -15.06 1.27 -0.85
CA ALA A 126 -15.83 1.66 0.33
C ALA A 126 -14.94 2.34 1.41
N MET A 127 -13.72 1.84 1.62
CA MET A 127 -12.75 2.46 2.55
C MET A 127 -12.35 3.87 2.11
N TRP A 128 -12.26 4.10 0.80
CA TRP A 128 -11.83 5.37 0.21
C TRP A 128 -13.00 6.23 -0.28
N SER A 129 -14.23 5.85 0.06
CA SER A 129 -15.41 6.67 -0.22
C SER A 129 -15.63 7.65 0.93
N PRO A 130 -15.77 8.95 0.65
CA PRO A 130 -16.09 9.91 1.69
C PRO A 130 -17.46 9.64 2.31
N ILE A 131 -17.57 9.81 3.62
CA ILE A 131 -18.84 9.63 4.33
C ILE A 131 -19.70 10.89 4.11
N ALA A 132 -20.90 10.71 3.56
CA ALA A 132 -21.71 11.71 2.85
C ALA A 132 -22.34 12.83 3.71
N ASP A 133 -22.20 12.81 5.04
CA ASP A 133 -22.96 13.74 5.91
C ASP A 133 -22.30 15.10 6.14
N TYR A 134 -21.06 15.28 5.67
CA TYR A 134 -20.41 16.59 5.66
C TYR A 134 -20.12 17.00 4.22
N LYS A 135 -20.66 18.14 3.79
CA LYS A 135 -20.49 18.71 2.43
C LYS A 135 -19.03 18.91 1.99
N GLU A 136 -18.08 18.74 2.90
CA GLU A 136 -16.63 18.84 2.67
C GLU A 136 -15.87 17.61 3.18
N SER A 137 -16.56 16.52 3.53
CA SER A 137 -15.95 15.28 3.97
C SER A 137 -14.99 14.80 2.88
N LYS A 138 -13.71 15.05 3.09
CA LYS A 138 -12.58 14.50 2.33
C LYS A 138 -12.02 13.30 3.10
N TYR A 139 -12.86 12.55 3.80
CA TYR A 139 -12.41 11.51 4.71
C TYR A 139 -13.27 10.24 4.57
N GLY A 140 -12.61 9.15 4.20
CA GLY A 140 -13.17 7.79 4.22
C GLY A 140 -12.86 7.07 5.53
N MET A 141 -12.82 5.74 5.49
CA MET A 141 -12.51 4.92 6.67
C MET A 141 -11.02 4.96 7.01
N GLY A 142 -10.61 6.00 7.74
CA GLY A 142 -9.23 6.19 8.15
C GLY A 142 -8.32 6.76 7.05
N TRP A 143 -8.89 7.36 6.01
CA TRP A 143 -8.12 7.93 4.90
C TRP A 143 -8.64 9.30 4.56
N ALA A 144 -7.74 10.26 4.35
CA ALA A 144 -8.08 11.45 3.60
C ALA A 144 -8.24 11.08 2.11
N VAL A 145 -9.29 11.57 1.49
CA VAL A 145 -9.70 11.28 0.11
C VAL A 145 -9.88 12.60 -0.61
N PHE A 146 -9.13 12.78 -1.69
CA PHE A 146 -9.26 13.92 -2.59
C PHE A 146 -9.88 13.41 -3.89
N PRO A 147 -11.14 13.77 -4.20
CA PRO A 147 -11.90 13.18 -5.31
C PRO A 147 -11.35 13.50 -6.71
N GLY A 148 -10.31 14.33 -6.80
CA GLY A 148 -9.89 14.95 -8.04
C GLY A 148 -10.85 16.05 -8.47
N SER A 149 -10.34 17.13 -9.05
CA SER A 149 -11.16 18.23 -9.54
C SER A 149 -10.43 19.02 -10.61
N GLN A 150 -11.16 19.43 -11.64
CA GLN A 150 -10.67 20.33 -12.67
C GLN A 150 -11.77 21.34 -12.98
N ASP A 151 -11.52 22.61 -12.64
CA ASP A 151 -12.54 23.66 -12.74
C ASP A 151 -12.74 24.15 -14.18
N CYS A 152 -11.73 23.99 -15.04
CA CYS A 152 -11.79 24.33 -16.46
C CYS A 152 -10.84 23.47 -17.29
N GLN A 153 -11.13 23.28 -18.59
CA GLN A 153 -10.40 22.37 -19.50
C GLN A 153 -8.87 22.56 -19.56
N TYR A 154 -8.39 23.77 -19.24
CA TYR A 154 -6.96 24.13 -19.26
C TYR A 154 -6.44 24.59 -17.88
N CYS A 155 -7.25 24.43 -16.84
CA CYS A 155 -6.86 24.68 -15.46
C CYS A 155 -6.03 23.50 -14.94
N GLU A 156 -5.29 23.77 -13.86
CA GLU A 156 -4.59 22.73 -13.13
C GLU A 156 -5.57 21.64 -12.68
N GLU A 157 -5.31 20.41 -13.12
CA GLU A 157 -6.08 19.23 -12.74
C GLU A 157 -5.57 18.73 -11.39
N ASN A 158 -6.44 18.76 -10.37
CA ASN A 158 -6.17 18.04 -9.13
C ASN A 158 -6.51 16.58 -9.36
N LYS A 159 -5.52 15.70 -9.23
CA LYS A 159 -5.73 14.27 -9.40
C LYS A 159 -6.39 13.64 -8.18
N TYR A 160 -7.13 12.57 -8.42
CA TYR A 160 -7.62 11.70 -7.36
C TYR A 160 -6.44 11.15 -6.55
N CYS A 161 -6.47 11.33 -5.23
CA CYS A 161 -5.49 10.72 -4.34
C CYS A 161 -6.10 10.39 -2.98
N VAL A 162 -5.52 9.40 -2.33
CA VAL A 162 -5.84 9.04 -0.94
C VAL A 162 -4.58 9.04 -0.12
N TYR A 163 -4.66 9.51 1.12
CA TYR A 163 -3.52 9.45 2.03
C TYR A 163 -3.93 9.33 3.48
N HIS A 164 -2.99 8.86 4.30
CA HIS A 164 -3.11 8.87 5.74
C HIS A 164 -1.89 9.59 6.31
N SER A 165 -2.12 10.61 7.15
CA SER A 165 -1.06 11.24 7.94
C SER A 165 -0.98 10.59 9.33
N GLY A 166 0.22 10.34 9.82
CA GLY A 166 0.45 9.80 11.15
C GLY A 166 1.22 10.80 12.00
N GLY A 167 0.60 11.30 13.07
CA GLY A 167 1.27 12.14 14.07
C GLY A 167 1.55 11.33 15.32
N ALA A 168 2.80 11.34 15.77
CA ALA A 168 3.21 10.75 17.04
C ALA A 168 4.07 11.74 17.83
N ILE A 169 4.29 11.46 19.11
CA ILE A 169 5.17 12.28 19.91
C ILE A 169 6.60 12.12 19.38
N GLY A 170 7.13 13.23 18.89
CA GLY A 170 8.45 13.30 18.28
C GLY A 170 8.56 12.72 16.86
N ALA A 171 7.45 12.41 16.16
CA ALA A 171 7.50 11.88 14.79
C ALA A 171 6.29 12.29 13.95
N SER A 172 6.49 12.34 12.63
CA SER A 172 5.44 12.61 11.64
C SER A 172 5.62 11.69 10.44
N SER A 173 4.52 11.24 9.86
CA SER A 173 4.52 10.33 8.72
C SER A 173 3.38 10.60 7.75
N ILE A 174 3.55 10.16 6.51
CA ILE A 174 2.48 10.10 5.52
C ILE A 174 2.64 8.87 4.63
N LEU A 175 1.52 8.25 4.30
CA LEU A 175 1.39 7.30 3.20
C LEU A 175 0.36 7.86 2.23
N LEU A 176 0.77 8.12 0.99
CA LEU A 176 -0.04 8.73 -0.06
C LEU A 176 -0.07 7.80 -1.28
N ILE A 177 -1.25 7.60 -1.85
CA ILE A 177 -1.51 6.70 -2.98
C ILE A 177 -2.25 7.51 -4.05
N LEU A 178 -1.70 7.53 -5.26
CA LEU A 178 -2.32 8.06 -6.48
C LEU A 178 -2.58 6.89 -7.42
N PRO A 179 -3.81 6.33 -7.41
CA PRO A 179 -4.17 5.30 -8.37
C PRO A 179 -4.20 5.85 -9.78
N LYS A 180 -3.68 5.07 -10.74
CA LYS A 180 -3.87 5.35 -12.17
C LYS A 180 -5.03 4.53 -12.70
N GLU A 181 -5.84 5.11 -13.56
CA GLU A 181 -6.90 4.35 -14.25
C GLU A 181 -6.29 3.29 -15.17
N CYS A 182 -6.78 2.06 -15.05
CA CYS A 182 -6.40 0.94 -15.89
C CYS A 182 -7.52 0.69 -16.91
N HIS A 183 -7.34 1.15 -18.15
CA HIS A 183 -8.27 0.86 -19.26
C HIS A 183 -7.98 -0.47 -19.98
N ASN A 184 -6.78 -1.02 -19.81
CA ASN A 184 -6.34 -2.28 -20.44
C ASN A 184 -6.44 -3.47 -19.48
N GLU A 185 -6.31 -4.69 -20.01
CA GLU A 185 -6.26 -5.92 -19.21
C GLU A 185 -5.23 -5.82 -18.07
N PHE A 186 -5.64 -6.27 -16.89
CA PHE A 186 -4.84 -6.17 -15.68
C PHE A 186 -3.60 -7.08 -15.78
N SER A 187 -2.43 -6.47 -15.91
CA SER A 187 -1.14 -7.15 -16.10
C SER A 187 -0.59 -7.84 -14.85
N GLY A 188 -1.34 -7.88 -13.74
CA GLY A 188 -0.86 -8.38 -12.45
C GLY A 188 0.13 -7.44 -11.74
N VAL A 189 0.34 -6.22 -12.27
CA VAL A 189 1.19 -5.19 -11.69
C VAL A 189 0.32 -3.97 -11.40
N PRO A 190 0.30 -3.45 -10.15
CA PRO A 190 -0.49 -2.28 -9.83
C PRO A 190 0.07 -1.04 -10.53
N LYS A 191 -0.82 -0.18 -11.05
CA LYS A 191 -0.46 1.06 -11.77
C LYS A 191 -0.82 2.29 -10.95
N GLY A 192 0.15 3.14 -10.70
CA GLY A 192 -0.05 4.34 -9.90
C GLY A 192 1.21 4.68 -9.13
N ILE A 193 1.07 5.58 -8.17
CA ILE A 193 2.19 6.06 -7.37
C ILE A 193 1.86 5.88 -5.90
N VAL A 194 2.80 5.30 -5.15
CA VAL A 194 2.73 5.20 -3.69
C VAL A 194 3.93 5.95 -3.14
N VAL A 195 3.67 6.92 -2.25
CA VAL A 195 4.70 7.70 -1.57
C VAL A 195 4.57 7.46 -0.08
N SER A 196 5.66 7.01 0.56
CA SER A 196 5.75 6.88 2.01
C SER A 196 6.89 7.75 2.52
N ILE A 197 6.61 8.58 3.52
CA ILE A 197 7.60 9.43 4.19
C ILE A 197 7.48 9.22 5.69
N LEU A 198 8.59 8.89 6.33
CA LEU A 198 8.72 8.81 7.78
C LEU A 198 9.72 9.87 8.25
N THR A 199 9.35 10.63 9.27
CA THR A 199 10.23 11.63 9.87
C THR A 199 10.20 11.48 11.39
N ASN A 200 11.37 11.48 12.01
CA ASN A 200 11.54 11.42 13.46
C ASN A 200 11.47 12.81 14.10
N LEU A 201 10.60 13.68 13.57
CA LEU A 201 10.36 15.02 14.07
C LEU A 201 8.85 15.27 14.16
N GLN A 202 8.41 15.83 15.28
CA GLN A 202 6.99 16.12 15.52
C GLN A 202 6.47 17.30 14.69
N SER A 203 5.17 17.27 14.37
CA SER A 203 4.41 18.37 13.79
C SER A 203 4.92 18.84 12.42
N ILE A 204 5.35 17.90 11.58
CA ILE A 204 5.75 18.17 10.21
C ILE A 204 4.60 17.84 9.26
N ASN A 205 4.15 18.84 8.50
CA ASN A 205 3.19 18.63 7.42
C ASN A 205 3.92 18.07 6.19
N LEU A 206 3.64 16.80 5.88
CA LEU A 206 4.31 16.07 4.80
C LEU A 206 3.47 15.97 3.52
N TYR A 207 2.22 16.47 3.53
CA TYR A 207 1.29 16.31 2.40
C TYR A 207 1.81 16.94 1.12
N LYS A 208 2.16 18.24 1.16
CA LYS A 208 2.67 18.97 -0.01
C LYS A 208 3.92 18.30 -0.58
N THR A 209 4.84 17.88 0.28
CA THR A 209 6.07 17.18 -0.11
C THR A 209 5.77 15.85 -0.80
N ALA A 210 4.86 15.04 -0.23
CA ALA A 210 4.49 13.76 -0.82
C ALA A 210 3.81 13.92 -2.18
N LEU A 211 2.94 14.94 -2.32
CA LEU A 211 2.28 15.25 -3.58
C LEU A 211 3.29 15.74 -4.64
N THR A 212 4.23 16.62 -4.26
CA THR A 212 5.30 17.07 -5.18
C THR A 212 6.14 15.89 -5.67
N ILE A 213 6.52 14.97 -4.78
CA ILE A 213 7.23 13.74 -5.16
C ILE A 213 6.39 12.94 -6.15
N ALA A 214 5.11 12.71 -5.87
CA ALA A 214 4.24 11.95 -6.76
C ALA A 214 4.14 12.59 -8.15
N ASN A 215 3.96 13.91 -8.23
CA ASN A 215 3.90 14.63 -9.50
C ASN A 215 5.20 14.51 -10.31
N ILE A 216 6.37 14.56 -9.66
CA ILE A 216 7.66 14.37 -10.34
C ILE A 216 7.73 12.99 -11.01
N PHE A 217 7.37 11.93 -10.28
CA PHE A 217 7.40 10.57 -10.81
C PHE A 217 6.38 10.36 -11.93
N GLU A 218 5.22 11.01 -11.86
CA GLU A 218 4.24 10.91 -12.92
C GLU A 218 4.70 11.59 -14.21
N HIS A 219 5.29 12.79 -14.12
CA HIS A 219 5.85 13.47 -15.28
C HIS A 219 6.94 12.64 -15.95
N GLN A 220 7.81 11.98 -15.17
CA GLN A 220 8.83 11.08 -15.70
C GLN A 220 8.23 9.87 -16.44
N GLN A 221 7.14 9.29 -15.93
CA GLN A 221 6.47 8.19 -16.62
C GLN A 221 5.86 8.64 -17.96
N LEU A 222 5.29 9.84 -18.01
CA LEU A 222 4.72 10.40 -19.25
C LEU A 222 5.81 10.70 -20.29
N THR A 223 6.93 11.29 -19.89
CA THR A 223 8.04 11.59 -20.82
C THR A 223 8.68 10.32 -21.38
N MET A 224 8.81 9.26 -20.58
CA MET A 224 9.32 7.98 -21.08
C MET A 224 8.38 7.30 -22.06
N HIS A 225 7.06 7.46 -21.91
CA HIS A 225 6.09 6.86 -22.82
C HIS A 225 6.02 7.59 -24.17
N ASN A 226 6.22 8.91 -24.19
CA ASN A 226 6.19 9.71 -25.42
C ASN A 226 7.48 9.61 -26.27
N ASN A 227 8.55 9.03 -25.71
CA ASN A 227 9.84 8.85 -26.39
C ASN A 227 10.06 7.40 -26.90
N GLN A 228 9.02 6.56 -26.89
CA GLN A 228 9.00 5.20 -27.47
C GLN A 228 8.10 5.18 -28.71
#